data_AF-A0A0D0SG64-F1
#
_entry.id   AF-A0A0D0SG64-F1
#
_cell.length_a   1.000
_cell.length_b   1.000
_cell.length_c   1.000
_cell.angle_alpha   90.00
_cell.angle_beta   90.00
_cell.angle_gamma   90.00
#
_symmetry.space_group_name_H-M   'P 1'
#
loop_
_entity.id
_entity.type
_entity.pdbx_description
1 polymer ?
#
loop_
_entity_poly.entity_id
_entity_poly.type
_entity_poly.pdbx_seq_one_letter_code
_entity_poly.pdbx_strand_id
1 'polypeptide(L)'
;MYRFLNQDLDDLNIYVLNMNQEEKKKSARGNLIYVTGIAILHIAAGFLNQPSSRTFYVVYPYLIVFLPLIYAFLGVVTYYSATTRMSGRQYREGIQRIRRSLLGIMVLKVIGMLLDIVYLIRNFYQGFMEMEIIYLAFHILVIFGIILYGRYYDKTFTNIQIES
;
A
#
# COMPACT_ATOMS: atom_id res chain seq x y z
N MET A 1 -23.67 -6.90 14.64
CA MET A 1 -23.59 -8.04 15.57
C MET A 1 -22.73 -9.19 15.01
N TYR A 2 -23.03 -9.70 13.81
CA TYR A 2 -22.28 -10.82 13.19
C TYR A 2 -20.76 -10.57 13.00
N ARG A 3 -20.37 -9.36 12.57
CA ARG A 3 -18.95 -8.99 12.35
C ARG A 3 -18.14 -8.83 13.65
N PHE A 4 -18.81 -8.49 14.75
CA PHE A 4 -18.16 -8.36 16.06
C PHE A 4 -17.88 -9.75 16.67
N LEU A 5 -18.86 -10.66 16.61
CA LEU A 5 -18.68 -12.05 17.05
C LEU A 5 -17.57 -12.78 16.30
N ASN A 6 -17.46 -12.57 14.98
CA ASN A 6 -16.37 -13.16 14.19
C ASN A 6 -15.01 -12.55 14.51
N GLN A 7 -14.96 -11.28 14.92
CA GLN A 7 -13.72 -10.60 15.28
C GLN A 7 -13.19 -11.09 16.63
N ASP A 8 -14.08 -11.35 17.58
CA ASP A 8 -13.74 -11.96 18.87
C ASP A 8 -13.24 -13.39 18.71
N LEU A 9 -13.86 -14.17 17.80
CA LEU A 9 -13.41 -15.51 17.43
C LEU A 9 -12.04 -15.49 16.73
N ASP A 10 -11.79 -14.56 15.80
CA ASP A 10 -10.48 -14.43 15.15
C ASP A 10 -9.38 -14.00 16.14
N ASP A 11 -9.72 -13.28 17.21
CA ASP A 11 -8.75 -12.87 18.23
C ASP A 11 -8.32 -14.01 19.16
N LEU A 12 -9.12 -15.07 19.24
CA LEU A 12 -8.77 -16.31 19.92
C LEU A 12 -7.81 -17.18 19.09
N ASN A 13 -7.85 -17.06 17.75
CA ASN A 13 -6.98 -17.81 16.86
C ASN A 13 -5.52 -17.34 16.92
N ILE A 14 -4.59 -18.31 16.92
CA ILE A 14 -3.15 -18.07 16.81
C ILE A 14 -2.72 -18.37 15.37
N TYR A 15 -2.15 -17.36 14.72
CA TYR A 15 -1.61 -17.45 13.37
C TYR A 15 -0.12 -17.74 13.45
N VAL A 16 0.27 -18.95 13.05
CA VAL A 16 1.66 -19.40 13.05
C VAL A 16 2.26 -19.23 11.66
N LEU A 17 3.25 -18.35 11.58
CA LEU A 17 4.04 -18.16 10.37
C LEU A 17 4.97 -19.34 10.18
N ASN A 18 4.85 -20.04 9.05
CA ASN A 18 5.75 -21.14 8.68
C ASN A 18 7.11 -20.61 8.20
N MET A 19 7.83 -19.93 9.10
CA MET A 19 9.14 -19.35 8.86
C MET A 19 9.91 -19.26 10.18
N ASN A 20 11.24 -19.36 10.12
CA ASN A 20 12.09 -19.17 11.29
C ASN A 20 12.22 -17.66 11.65
N GLN A 21 12.88 -17.36 12.78
CA GLN A 21 13.03 -15.98 13.24
C GLN A 21 13.88 -15.10 12.29
N GLU A 22 14.87 -15.68 11.62
CA GLU A 22 15.69 -14.95 10.64
C GLU A 22 14.90 -14.59 9.38
N GLU A 23 14.11 -15.53 8.88
CA GLU A 23 13.19 -15.35 7.76
C GLU A 23 12.09 -14.33 8.09
N LYS A 24 11.59 -14.33 9.33
CA LYS A 24 10.65 -13.31 9.81
C LYS A 24 11.28 -11.93 9.83
N LYS A 25 12.52 -11.78 10.32
CA LYS A 25 13.24 -10.50 10.27
C LYS A 25 13.49 -10.05 8.83
N LYS A 26 13.88 -10.97 7.95
CA LYS A 26 14.07 -10.70 6.52
C LYS A 26 12.77 -10.26 5.85
N SER A 27 11.64 -10.89 6.17
CA SER A 27 10.35 -10.50 5.62
C SER A 27 9.83 -9.18 6.21
N ALA A 28 10.08 -8.89 7.48
CA ALA A 28 9.77 -7.59 8.07
C ALA A 28 10.55 -6.46 7.38
N ARG A 29 11.85 -6.67 7.12
CA ARG A 29 12.66 -5.75 6.32
C ARG A 29 12.16 -5.64 4.89
N GLY A 30 11.74 -6.75 4.27
CA GLY A 30 11.12 -6.75 2.95
C GLY A 30 9.87 -5.87 2.89
N ASN A 31 8.94 -6.05 3.83
CA ASN A 31 7.74 -5.21 3.95
C ASN A 31 8.08 -3.73 4.12
N LEU A 32 9.05 -3.41 4.98
CA LEU A 32 9.53 -2.04 5.16
C LEU A 32 10.08 -1.44 3.86
N ILE A 33 10.92 -2.18 3.13
CA ILE A 33 11.48 -1.73 1.85
C ILE A 33 10.38 -1.43 0.84
N TYR A 34 9.38 -2.30 0.71
CA TYR A 34 8.26 -2.07 -0.21
C TYR A 34 7.44 -0.83 0.17
N VAL A 35 7.02 -0.73 1.44
CA VAL A 35 6.20 0.42 1.90
C VAL A 35 6.98 1.73 1.76
N THR A 36 8.26 1.75 2.12
CA THR A 36 9.13 2.92 1.95
C THR A 36 9.36 3.24 0.47
N GLY A 37 9.58 2.26 -0.40
CA GLY A 37 9.73 2.48 -1.84
C GLY A 37 8.48 3.10 -2.46
N ILE A 38 7.30 2.61 -2.09
CA ILE A 38 6.02 3.19 -2.51
C ILE A 38 5.86 4.62 -1.97
N ALA A 39 6.26 4.88 -0.72
CA ALA A 39 6.23 6.22 -0.13
C ALA A 39 7.12 7.20 -0.91
N ILE A 40 8.37 6.80 -1.19
CA ILE A 40 9.34 7.62 -1.93
C ILE A 40 8.81 7.96 -3.32
N LEU A 41 8.31 6.97 -4.08
CA LEU A 41 7.75 7.22 -5.40
C LEU A 41 6.55 8.18 -5.33
N HIS A 42 5.66 8.00 -4.36
CA HIS A 42 4.50 8.87 -4.21
C HIS A 42 4.88 10.30 -3.81
N ILE A 43 5.83 10.47 -2.90
CA ILE A 43 6.33 11.78 -2.46
C ILE A 43 7.08 12.47 -3.60
N ALA A 44 7.96 11.75 -4.32
CA ALA A 44 8.68 12.25 -5.49
C ALA A 44 7.74 12.81 -6.56
N ALA A 45 6.61 12.13 -6.81
CA ALA A 45 5.58 12.63 -7.72
C ALA A 45 4.98 13.99 -7.30
N GLY A 46 4.96 14.31 -6.00
CA GLY A 46 4.47 15.61 -5.50
C GLY A 46 5.47 16.75 -5.63
N PHE A 47 6.75 16.44 -5.83
CA PHE A 47 7.76 17.45 -6.15
C PHE A 47 7.74 17.86 -7.62
N LEU A 48 6.99 17.13 -8.47
CA LEU A 48 6.71 17.57 -9.83
C LEU A 48 5.79 18.79 -9.76
N ASN A 49 6.16 19.83 -10.51
CA ASN A 49 5.38 21.06 -10.62
C ASN A 49 4.55 21.04 -11.91
N GLN A 50 3.79 19.95 -12.12
CA GLN A 50 2.93 19.83 -13.30
C GLN A 50 1.70 20.74 -13.18
N PRO A 51 1.18 21.29 -14.29
CA PRO A 51 -0.02 22.13 -14.29
C PRO A 51 -1.23 21.55 -13.53
N SER A 52 -1.50 20.26 -13.70
CA SER A 52 -2.63 19.53 -13.10
C SER A 52 -2.63 19.56 -11.58
N SER A 53 -1.48 19.75 -10.94
CA SER A 53 -1.32 19.90 -9.49
C SER A 53 -2.07 21.10 -8.88
N ARG A 54 -2.57 22.03 -9.70
CA ARG A 54 -3.41 23.16 -9.26
C ARG A 54 -4.89 22.87 -9.37
N THR A 55 -5.25 21.68 -9.84
CA THR A 55 -6.63 21.29 -10.12
C THR A 55 -7.16 20.42 -8.99
N PHE A 56 -8.28 20.85 -8.42
CA PHE A 56 -8.93 20.19 -7.27
C PHE A 56 -8.99 18.67 -7.43
N TYR A 57 -9.57 18.17 -8.53
CA TYR A 57 -9.81 16.74 -8.69
C TYR A 57 -8.53 15.91 -8.86
N VAL A 58 -7.36 16.52 -9.10
CA VAL A 58 -6.06 15.82 -9.13
C VAL A 58 -5.39 15.85 -7.76
N VAL A 59 -5.46 16.98 -7.06
CA VAL A 59 -4.80 17.19 -5.76
C VAL A 59 -5.39 16.30 -4.67
N TYR A 60 -6.72 16.18 -4.59
CA TYR A 60 -7.34 15.43 -3.48
C TYR A 60 -7.01 13.93 -3.52
N PRO A 61 -7.14 13.22 -4.66
CA PRO A 61 -6.68 11.84 -4.75
C PRO A 61 -5.21 11.67 -4.36
N TYR A 62 -4.35 12.63 -4.74
CA TYR A 62 -2.95 12.63 -4.33
C TYR A 62 -2.81 12.72 -2.79
N LEU A 63 -3.49 13.66 -2.14
CA LEU A 63 -3.40 13.85 -0.68
C LEU A 63 -4.01 12.66 0.11
N ILE A 64 -5.11 12.09 -0.38
CA ILE A 64 -5.79 10.99 0.31
C ILE A 64 -4.91 9.74 0.38
N VAL A 65 -3.97 9.55 -0.55
CA VAL A 65 -3.04 8.40 -0.55
C VAL A 65 -2.13 8.37 0.69
N PHE A 66 -1.84 9.51 1.32
CA PHE A 66 -1.04 9.54 2.55
C PHE A 66 -1.72 8.80 3.72
N LEU A 67 -3.05 8.76 3.77
CA LEU A 67 -3.79 8.04 4.82
C LEU A 67 -3.51 6.52 4.81
N PRO A 68 -3.81 5.77 3.73
CA PRO A 68 -3.46 4.35 3.68
C PRO A 68 -1.93 4.15 3.72
N LEU A 69 -1.11 5.09 3.26
CA LEU A 69 0.35 4.98 3.41
C LEU A 69 0.78 4.96 4.88
N ILE A 70 0.23 5.83 5.72
CA ILE A 70 0.46 5.82 7.18
C ILE A 70 0.01 4.48 7.79
N TYR A 71 -1.18 3.99 7.42
CA TYR A 71 -1.67 2.70 7.91
C TYR A 71 -0.78 1.52 7.47
N ALA A 72 -0.17 1.58 6.28
CA ALA A 72 0.80 0.58 5.84
C ALA A 72 2.03 0.58 6.75
N PHE A 73 2.58 1.75 7.08
CA PHE A 73 3.71 1.85 8.03
C PHE A 73 3.36 1.34 9.43
N LEU A 74 2.19 1.68 9.96
CA LEU A 74 1.72 1.13 11.24
C LEU A 74 1.61 -0.40 11.20
N GLY A 75 1.20 -0.97 10.06
CA GLY A 75 1.20 -2.40 9.84
C GLY A 75 2.61 -3.01 9.85
N VAL A 76 3.60 -2.33 9.24
CA VAL A 76 5.01 -2.75 9.30
C VAL A 76 5.53 -2.77 10.73
N VAL A 77 5.26 -1.72 11.51
CA VAL A 77 5.67 -1.64 12.93
C VAL A 77 5.05 -2.78 13.73
N THR A 78 3.74 -2.99 13.58
CA THR A 78 3.01 -4.07 14.29
C THR A 78 3.58 -5.44 13.93
N TYR A 79 3.83 -5.69 12.65
CA TYR A 79 4.44 -6.93 12.18
C TYR A 79 5.87 -7.10 12.70
N TYR A 80 6.67 -6.03 12.72
CA TYR A 80 8.05 -6.06 13.21
C TYR A 80 8.11 -6.44 14.70
N SER A 81 7.20 -5.92 15.53
CA SER A 81 7.13 -6.24 16.96
C SER A 81 6.56 -7.62 17.28
N ALA A 82 5.82 -8.25 16.35
CA ALA A 82 5.20 -9.54 16.59
C ALA A 82 6.20 -10.70 16.50
N THR A 83 5.89 -11.81 17.18
CA THR A 83 6.64 -13.07 17.04
C THR A 83 6.13 -13.86 15.82
N THR A 84 6.70 -15.04 15.55
CA THR A 84 6.22 -15.95 14.50
C THR A 84 4.87 -16.58 14.84
N ARG A 85 4.44 -16.54 16.12
CA ARG A 85 3.12 -16.95 16.59
C ARG A 85 2.32 -15.69 16.91
N MET A 86 1.58 -15.20 15.92
CA MET A 86 0.85 -13.94 16.02
C MET A 86 -0.56 -14.18 16.56
N SER A 87 -1.04 -13.32 17.46
CA SER A 87 -2.47 -13.29 17.76
C SER A 87 -3.25 -12.82 16.51
N GLY A 88 -4.54 -13.16 16.42
CA GLY A 88 -5.39 -12.67 15.33
C GLY A 88 -5.33 -11.16 15.15
N ARG A 89 -5.36 -10.40 16.25
CA ARG A 89 -5.16 -8.95 16.22
C ARG A 89 -3.83 -8.56 15.59
N GLN A 90 -2.71 -9.13 16.04
CA GLN A 90 -1.39 -8.82 15.47
C GLN A 90 -1.32 -9.17 13.98
N TYR A 91 -1.94 -10.27 13.56
CA TYR A 91 -1.99 -10.68 12.15
C TYR A 91 -2.80 -9.69 11.30
N ARG A 92 -4.00 -9.30 11.75
CA ARG A 92 -4.88 -8.36 11.07
C ARG A 92 -4.32 -6.95 11.01
N GLU A 93 -3.75 -6.49 12.13
CA GLU A 93 -3.19 -5.14 12.30
C GLU A 93 -1.77 -5.01 11.73
N GLY A 94 -1.03 -6.11 11.60
CA GLY A 94 0.28 -6.18 10.96
C GLY A 94 0.18 -6.54 9.48
N ILE A 95 0.19 -7.83 9.18
CA ILE A 95 0.32 -8.37 7.82
C ILE A 95 -0.86 -7.94 6.92
N GLN A 96 -2.10 -8.17 7.35
CA GLN A 96 -3.25 -7.84 6.52
C GLN A 96 -3.49 -6.34 6.38
N ARG A 97 -3.08 -5.53 7.37
CA ARG A 97 -3.18 -4.07 7.30
C ARG A 97 -2.29 -3.54 6.19
N ILE A 98 -1.04 -4.02 6.08
CA ILE A 98 -0.13 -3.61 5.00
C ILE A 98 -0.77 -3.91 3.64
N ARG A 99 -1.20 -5.16 3.40
CA ARG A 99 -1.82 -5.56 2.13
C ARG A 99 -3.05 -4.72 1.77
N ARG A 100 -4.00 -4.57 2.70
CA ARG A 100 -5.23 -3.80 2.46
C ARG A 100 -4.94 -2.33 2.21
N SER A 101 -3.99 -1.75 2.94
CA SER A 101 -3.59 -0.35 2.76
C SER A 101 -2.95 -0.13 1.39
N LEU A 102 -2.03 -1.00 0.98
CA LEU A 102 -1.40 -0.92 -0.34
C LEU A 102 -2.42 -1.13 -1.47
N LEU A 103 -3.39 -2.03 -1.32
CA LEU A 103 -4.51 -2.14 -2.27
C LEU A 103 -5.35 -0.86 -2.33
N GLY A 104 -5.60 -0.21 -1.19
CA GLY A 104 -6.26 1.10 -1.14
C GLY A 104 -5.48 2.17 -1.90
N ILE A 105 -4.15 2.20 -1.73
CA ILE A 105 -3.27 3.09 -2.52
C ILE A 105 -3.39 2.78 -4.01
N MET A 106 -3.38 1.52 -4.42
CA MET A 106 -3.52 1.14 -5.82
C MET A 106 -4.82 1.68 -6.43
N VAL A 107 -5.96 1.50 -5.74
CA VAL A 107 -7.25 2.01 -6.21
C VAL A 107 -7.21 3.53 -6.37
N LEU A 108 -6.70 4.26 -5.37
CA LEU A 108 -6.54 5.71 -5.43
C LEU A 108 -5.60 6.15 -6.56
N LYS A 109 -4.55 5.38 -6.83
CA LYS A 109 -3.61 5.66 -7.92
C LYS A 109 -4.24 5.45 -9.29
N VAL A 110 -5.09 4.44 -9.45
CA VAL A 110 -5.88 4.25 -10.67
C VAL A 110 -6.85 5.42 -10.86
N ILE A 111 -7.58 5.82 -9.82
CA ILE A 111 -8.49 6.97 -9.88
C ILE A 111 -7.73 8.25 -10.25
N GLY A 112 -6.62 8.53 -9.56
CA GLY A 112 -5.78 9.69 -9.84
C GLY A 112 -5.24 9.69 -11.27
N MET A 113 -4.79 8.54 -11.77
CA MET A 113 -4.30 8.38 -13.15
C MET A 113 -5.41 8.66 -14.18
N LEU A 114 -6.63 8.19 -13.96
CA LEU A 114 -7.76 8.47 -14.85
C LEU A 114 -8.11 9.98 -14.87
N LEU A 115 -8.09 10.62 -13.71
CA LEU A 115 -8.36 12.06 -13.60
C LEU A 115 -7.26 12.91 -14.25
N ASP A 116 -6.01 12.46 -14.17
CA ASP A 116 -4.88 13.09 -14.83
C ASP A 116 -4.95 12.92 -16.36
N ILE A 117 -5.35 11.74 -16.85
CA ILE A 117 -5.65 11.54 -18.29
C ILE A 117 -6.77 12.48 -18.76
N VAL A 118 -7.84 12.66 -17.97
CA VAL A 118 -8.91 13.61 -18.29
C VAL A 118 -8.37 15.05 -18.34
N TYR A 119 -7.46 15.42 -17.43
CA TYR A 119 -6.79 16.73 -17.47
C TYR A 119 -5.97 16.91 -18.75
N LEU A 120 -5.18 15.89 -19.12
CA LEU A 120 -4.34 15.90 -20.32
C LEU A 120 -5.15 16.05 -21.61
N ILE A 121 -6.25 15.31 -21.75
CA ILE A 121 -7.12 15.40 -22.92
C ILE A 121 -7.71 16.81 -23.06
N ARG A 122 -8.13 17.43 -21.95
CA ARG A 122 -8.72 18.78 -21.96
C ARG A 122 -7.71 19.88 -22.27
N ASN A 123 -6.45 19.69 -21.90
CA ASN A 123 -5.40 20.70 -22.00
C ASN A 123 -4.31 20.35 -23.02
N PHE A 124 -4.61 19.44 -23.95
CA PHE A 124 -3.64 18.84 -24.88
C PHE A 124 -2.81 19.87 -25.69
N TYR A 125 -3.38 21.04 -25.97
CA TYR A 125 -2.72 22.10 -26.75
C TYR A 125 -1.80 23.01 -25.92
N GLN A 126 -1.71 22.81 -24.60
CA GLN A 126 -0.87 23.63 -23.72
C GLN A 126 0.51 22.99 -23.55
N GLY A 127 1.59 23.73 -23.87
CA GLY A 127 2.97 23.23 -24.03
C GLY A 127 3.71 22.71 -22.79
N PHE A 128 3.01 22.25 -21.74
CA PHE A 128 3.61 21.71 -20.50
C PHE A 128 3.39 20.20 -20.33
N MET A 129 3.26 19.46 -21.44
CA MET A 129 2.87 18.05 -21.47
C MET A 129 3.89 17.10 -20.82
N GLU A 130 5.17 17.45 -20.82
CA GLU A 130 6.25 16.56 -20.34
C GLU A 130 6.11 16.20 -18.87
N MET A 131 5.83 17.19 -18.01
CA MET A 131 5.70 16.96 -16.56
C MET A 131 4.47 16.11 -16.22
N GLU A 132 3.40 16.25 -17.00
CA GLU A 132 2.18 15.44 -16.86
C GLU A 132 2.44 13.97 -17.26
N ILE A 133 3.20 13.74 -18.33
CA ILE A 133 3.62 12.38 -18.73
C ILE A 133 4.49 11.75 -17.65
N ILE A 134 5.42 12.50 -17.05
CA ILE A 134 6.24 12.01 -15.94
C ILE A 134 5.35 11.71 -14.72
N TYR A 135 4.38 12.58 -14.41
CA TYR A 135 3.44 12.35 -13.31
C TYR A 135 2.59 11.09 -13.51
N LEU A 136 2.07 10.85 -14.73
CA LEU A 136 1.44 9.58 -15.11
C LEU A 136 2.37 8.38 -14.92
N ALA A 137 3.64 8.50 -15.31
CA ALA A 137 4.61 7.43 -15.12
C ALA A 137 4.77 7.07 -13.62
N PHE A 138 4.76 8.06 -12.72
CA PHE A 138 4.77 7.79 -11.28
C PHE A 138 3.53 7.03 -10.79
N HIS A 139 2.33 7.31 -11.32
CA HIS A 139 1.14 6.52 -11.02
C HIS A 139 1.34 5.05 -11.40
N ILE A 140 1.84 4.80 -12.62
CA ILE A 140 2.10 3.45 -13.14
C ILE A 140 3.17 2.75 -12.29
N LEU A 141 4.26 3.41 -11.94
CA LEU A 141 5.34 2.85 -11.13
C LEU A 141 4.86 2.44 -9.73
N VAL A 142 4.02 3.26 -9.09
CA VAL A 142 3.43 2.92 -7.79
C VAL A 142 2.51 1.71 -7.91
N ILE A 143 1.62 1.68 -8.91
CA ILE A 143 0.71 0.54 -9.16
C ILE A 143 1.53 -0.75 -9.39
N PHE A 144 2.54 -0.67 -10.24
CA PHE A 144 3.43 -1.79 -10.53
C PHE A 144 4.16 -2.28 -9.28
N GLY A 145 4.69 -1.36 -8.46
CA GLY A 145 5.33 -1.70 -7.19
C GLY A 145 4.39 -2.43 -6.23
N ILE A 146 3.10 -2.06 -6.18
CA ILE A 146 2.11 -2.74 -5.35
C ILE A 146 1.75 -4.12 -5.92
N ILE A 147 1.69 -4.29 -7.25
CA ILE A 147 1.51 -5.61 -7.86
C ILE A 147 2.68 -6.54 -7.51
N LEU A 148 3.92 -6.04 -7.60
CA LEU A 148 5.11 -6.77 -7.17
C LEU A 148 5.04 -7.14 -5.69
N TYR A 149 4.61 -6.21 -4.83
CA TYR A 149 4.35 -6.50 -3.42
C TYR A 149 3.30 -7.59 -3.24
N GLY A 150 2.20 -7.59 -4.01
CA GLY A 150 1.18 -8.64 -3.97
C GLY A 150 1.77 -10.03 -4.25
N ARG A 151 2.62 -10.14 -5.29
CA ARG A 151 3.33 -11.40 -5.59
C ARG A 151 4.29 -11.82 -4.47
N TYR A 152 5.00 -10.85 -3.88
CA TYR A 152 5.86 -11.08 -2.72
C TYR A 152 5.06 -11.55 -1.50
N TYR A 153 3.91 -10.92 -1.23
CA TYR A 153 3.00 -11.25 -0.16
C TYR A 153 2.51 -12.69 -0.29
N ASP A 154 1.98 -13.05 -1.47
CA ASP A 154 1.43 -14.38 -1.69
C ASP A 154 2.54 -15.42 -1.50
N LYS A 155 3.74 -15.22 -2.08
CA LYS A 155 4.87 -16.14 -1.85
C LYS A 155 5.30 -16.27 -0.38
N THR A 156 5.26 -15.18 0.39
CA THR A 156 5.78 -15.14 1.77
C THR A 156 4.77 -15.64 2.79
N PHE A 157 3.47 -15.48 2.54
CA PHE A 157 2.41 -15.67 3.53
C PHE A 157 1.33 -16.70 3.13
N THR A 158 1.55 -17.52 2.09
CA THR A 158 0.56 -18.54 1.63
C THR A 158 0.36 -19.68 2.63
N ASN A 159 1.36 -20.03 3.44
CA ASN A 159 1.34 -21.23 4.30
C ASN A 159 1.19 -20.91 5.79
N ILE A 160 0.33 -19.96 6.15
CA ILE A 160 0.08 -19.62 7.57
C ILE A 160 -0.86 -20.66 8.17
N GLN A 161 -0.44 -21.28 9.27
CA GLN A 161 -1.25 -22.23 10.02
C GLN A 161 -2.11 -21.49 11.04
N ILE A 162 -3.36 -21.92 11.19
CA ILE A 162 -4.29 -21.38 12.18
C ILE A 162 -4.42 -22.44 13.27
N GLU A 163 -3.94 -22.12 14.46
CA GLU A 163 -4.18 -22.92 15.66
C GLU A 163 -5.36 -22.28 16.42
N SER A 164 -6.42 -23.07 16.61
CA SER A 164 -7.65 -22.70 17.35
C SER A 164 -7.65 -23.28 18.75
#